data_AF-A0A418B821-F1
#
_entry.id   AF-A0A418B821-F1
#
_cell.length_a   1.000
_cell.length_b   1.000
_cell.length_c   1.000
_cell.angle_alpha   90.00
_cell.angle_beta   90.00
_cell.angle_gamma   90.00
#
_symmetry.space_group_name_H-M   'P 1'
#
loop_
_entity.id
_entity.type
_entity.pdbx_description
1 polymer ?
#
loop_
_entity_poly.entity_id
_entity_poly.type
_entity_poly.pdbx_seq_one_letter_code
_entity_poly.pdbx_strand_id
1 'polypeptide(L)'
;MFTRVKHVVCGVYFAMLAFVFFKLSPSSAAAIHAYAPLVTACTYTALTLLHVGFVVRSCRRPPPPSSPSPPAATALKRRLTSFINKDELLSEANEWWWCNLSEDKHILVFHTVEVVCQSYKAFQVTQYVVDKWFVGAFLSCVALNLVVSPWFFVGRRSSATNHIILSWFNSFIGFYLSCLLPLASLLAPVLKLLLVDWTLSSNHAWYTRVLLYCRIVVASSPLDYVVKLVMDVNTLVSLYRLAGALPPRSLQASTWSSRKKQPSRLLIERRTTTEKNTTAFKRRHHRRPPFVVWYAVCSVGCGVTVWVLCLQALFFRQPCPSTCQAATTPLLDLTCHCKYLHINCHVLRNQSLDIDAFIDPHDVGSSVFVLKVSRCDVRSGISNSTFAHQQSLNTVVFQFTKLRDWDAALPATLTSIQFRQCDFFSVPVSLQAKLPPLLTNLMFESTPLATLPEHLVDIWQPVTNLFFFNTSLTTTPTALSTLGNLQALYLTNHPWLTTVDDLWQAQLNHLPQLHSVNLGGNSLTELPTTLRSDIMLDVSSNPIAVLPRGFDTARLTSKMVLVGNTTYCNSSTDATVCGRAICAPGCMLWAVGDQLCDLACFTAACEYDRGDCDEYGLSPP
;
A
#
# COMPACT_ATOMS: atom_id res chain seq x y z
N MET A 1 18.83 -24.76 -1.98
CA MET A 1 18.35 -24.01 -0.80
C MET A 1 18.00 -22.59 -1.18
N PHE A 2 18.95 -21.82 -1.75
CA PHE A 2 18.74 -20.45 -2.23
C PHE A 2 17.47 -20.23 -3.09
N THR A 3 17.28 -21.01 -4.16
CA THR A 3 16.08 -20.91 -5.01
C THR A 3 14.78 -21.18 -4.24
N ARG A 4 14.78 -22.19 -3.37
CA ARG A 4 13.60 -22.56 -2.54
C ARG A 4 13.19 -21.43 -1.61
N VAL A 5 14.16 -20.79 -0.93
CA VAL A 5 13.87 -19.66 -0.03
C VAL A 5 13.20 -18.52 -0.80
N LYS A 6 13.73 -18.15 -1.97
CA LYS A 6 13.12 -17.10 -2.82
C LYS A 6 11.70 -17.47 -3.25
N HIS A 7 11.45 -18.72 -3.68
CA HIS A 7 10.08 -19.12 -4.03
C HIS A 7 9.12 -19.09 -2.83
N VAL A 8 9.56 -19.46 -1.64
CA VAL A 8 8.74 -19.37 -0.41
C VAL A 8 8.41 -17.91 -0.11
N VAL A 9 9.39 -17.02 -0.10
CA VAL A 9 9.17 -15.59 0.18
C VAL A 9 8.24 -14.95 -0.85
N CYS A 10 8.47 -15.19 -2.15
CA CYS A 10 7.56 -14.70 -3.20
C CYS A 10 6.15 -15.29 -3.06
N GLY A 11 6.02 -16.58 -2.76
CA GLY A 11 4.72 -17.22 -2.57
C GLY A 11 3.94 -16.61 -1.42
N VAL A 12 4.59 -16.35 -0.27
CA VAL A 12 3.96 -15.67 0.87
C VAL A 12 3.59 -14.23 0.52
N TYR A 13 4.48 -13.50 -0.14
CA TYR A 13 4.22 -12.12 -0.57
C TYR A 13 3.01 -11.99 -1.49
N PHE A 14 2.94 -12.80 -2.56
CA PHE A 14 1.81 -12.76 -3.49
C PHE A 14 0.51 -13.28 -2.86
N ALA A 15 0.58 -14.23 -1.91
CA ALA A 15 -0.60 -14.67 -1.16
C ALA A 15 -1.16 -13.53 -0.29
N MET A 16 -0.29 -12.77 0.37
CA MET A 16 -0.71 -11.59 1.15
C MET A 16 -1.34 -10.52 0.25
N LEU A 17 -0.73 -10.21 -0.90
CA LEU A 17 -1.31 -9.26 -1.86
C LEU A 17 -2.67 -9.74 -2.37
N ALA A 18 -2.80 -11.01 -2.76
CA ALA A 18 -4.07 -11.57 -3.21
C ALA A 18 -5.16 -11.41 -2.13
N PHE A 19 -4.84 -11.73 -0.87
CA PHE A 19 -5.77 -11.55 0.25
C PHE A 19 -6.22 -10.10 0.41
N VAL A 20 -5.28 -9.14 0.37
CA VAL A 20 -5.60 -7.71 0.46
C VAL A 20 -6.56 -7.30 -0.66
N PHE A 21 -6.29 -7.67 -1.92
CA PHE A 21 -7.16 -7.32 -3.04
C PHE A 21 -8.55 -7.97 -2.97
N PHE A 22 -8.69 -9.19 -2.43
CA PHE A 22 -10.00 -9.83 -2.21
C PHE A 22 -10.81 -9.18 -1.08
N LYS A 23 -10.14 -8.49 -0.14
CA LYS A 23 -10.77 -7.86 1.03
C LYS A 23 -10.87 -6.34 0.93
N LEU A 24 -10.36 -5.75 -0.15
CA LEU A 24 -10.34 -4.31 -0.33
C LEU A 24 -11.77 -3.78 -0.54
N SER A 25 -12.19 -2.83 0.31
CA SER A 25 -13.46 -2.12 0.09
C SER A 25 -13.35 -1.20 -1.13
N PRO A 26 -14.47 -0.83 -1.77
CA PRO A 26 -14.44 0.11 -2.91
C PRO A 26 -13.79 1.45 -2.57
N SER A 27 -14.02 1.98 -1.37
CA SER A 27 -13.42 3.24 -0.90
C SER A 27 -11.92 3.11 -0.69
N SER A 28 -11.45 2.02 -0.06
CA SER A 28 -10.01 1.75 0.09
C SER A 28 -9.33 1.51 -1.26
N ALA A 29 -10.01 0.83 -2.19
CA ALA A 29 -9.53 0.61 -3.55
C ALA A 29 -9.36 1.92 -4.31
N ALA A 30 -10.35 2.82 -4.21
CA ALA A 30 -10.26 4.15 -4.78
C ALA A 30 -9.11 4.96 -4.17
N ALA A 31 -8.93 4.93 -2.84
CA ALA A 31 -7.87 5.68 -2.16
C ALA A 31 -6.45 5.30 -2.61
N ILE A 32 -6.19 4.01 -2.82
CA ILE A 32 -4.88 3.51 -3.29
C ILE A 32 -4.78 3.37 -4.82
N HIS A 33 -5.78 3.86 -5.55
CA HIS A 33 -5.88 3.77 -7.01
C HIS A 33 -5.82 2.33 -7.52
N ALA A 34 -6.35 1.35 -6.79
CA ALA A 34 -6.25 -0.06 -7.14
C ALA A 34 -6.89 -0.37 -8.51
N TYR A 35 -6.07 -0.81 -9.46
CA TYR A 35 -6.51 -1.22 -10.79
C TYR A 35 -7.09 -2.64 -10.76
N ALA A 36 -8.32 -2.76 -11.26
CA ALA A 36 -9.05 -4.01 -11.44
C ALA A 36 -8.81 -5.03 -10.29
N PRO A 37 -9.27 -4.75 -9.05
CA PRO A 37 -8.89 -5.51 -7.86
C PRO A 37 -9.04 -7.02 -8.00
N LEU A 38 -10.14 -7.49 -8.59
CA LEU A 38 -10.40 -8.91 -8.81
C LEU A 38 -9.41 -9.54 -9.81
N VAL A 39 -9.11 -8.88 -10.92
CA VAL A 39 -8.14 -9.36 -11.92
C VAL A 39 -6.76 -9.47 -11.28
N THR A 40 -6.35 -8.43 -10.57
CA THR A 40 -5.06 -8.40 -9.88
C THR A 40 -4.97 -9.47 -8.79
N ALA A 41 -6.04 -9.70 -8.02
CA ALA A 41 -6.12 -10.77 -7.03
C ALA A 41 -5.97 -12.17 -7.65
N CYS A 42 -6.65 -12.44 -8.76
CA CYS A 42 -6.55 -13.70 -9.49
C CYS A 42 -5.13 -13.93 -10.02
N THR A 43 -4.47 -12.89 -10.55
CA THR A 43 -3.10 -12.96 -11.04
C THR A 43 -2.10 -13.27 -9.93
N TYR A 44 -2.19 -12.60 -8.77
CA TYR A 44 -1.33 -12.91 -7.63
C TYR A 44 -1.62 -14.29 -7.04
N THR A 45 -2.86 -14.76 -7.09
CA THR A 45 -3.21 -16.14 -6.73
C THR A 45 -2.53 -17.14 -7.66
N ALA A 46 -2.56 -16.91 -8.98
CA ALA A 46 -1.87 -17.75 -9.95
C ALA A 46 -0.35 -17.78 -9.73
N LEU A 47 0.28 -16.61 -9.52
CA LEU A 47 1.71 -16.52 -9.19
C LEU A 47 2.03 -17.27 -7.90
N THR A 48 1.21 -17.14 -6.87
CA THR A 48 1.35 -17.90 -5.61
C THR A 48 1.36 -19.39 -5.86
N LEU A 49 0.38 -19.91 -6.61
CA LEU A 49 0.28 -21.34 -6.94
C LEU A 49 1.50 -21.84 -7.73
N LEU A 50 2.02 -21.03 -8.66
CA LEU A 50 3.23 -21.37 -9.41
C LEU A 50 4.46 -21.48 -8.50
N HIS A 51 4.66 -20.51 -7.59
CA HIS A 51 5.76 -20.55 -6.62
C HIS A 51 5.64 -21.74 -5.65
N VAL A 52 4.44 -22.01 -5.12
CA VAL A 52 4.19 -23.15 -4.23
C VAL A 52 4.38 -24.48 -4.97
N GLY A 53 3.87 -24.61 -6.18
CA GLY A 53 4.03 -25.80 -7.02
C GLY A 53 5.50 -26.16 -7.26
N PHE A 54 6.35 -25.16 -7.48
CA PHE A 54 7.79 -25.34 -7.60
C PHE A 54 8.42 -25.87 -6.30
N VAL A 55 8.05 -25.32 -5.14
CA VAL A 55 8.55 -25.78 -3.83
C VAL A 55 8.13 -27.22 -3.58
N VAL A 56 6.88 -27.57 -3.85
CA VAL A 56 6.36 -28.94 -3.71
C VAL A 56 7.10 -29.91 -4.62
N ARG A 57 7.30 -29.58 -5.91
CA ARG A 57 8.06 -30.43 -6.85
C ARG A 57 9.51 -30.60 -6.40
N SER A 58 10.12 -29.55 -5.87
CA SER A 58 11.47 -29.59 -5.30
C SER A 58 11.60 -30.44 -4.03
N CYS A 59 10.51 -30.64 -3.29
CA CYS A 59 10.47 -31.47 -2.08
C CYS A 59 10.14 -32.94 -2.35
N ARG A 60 9.53 -33.27 -3.50
CA ARG A 60 9.28 -34.66 -3.91
C ARG A 60 10.62 -35.36 -4.19
N ARG A 61 10.92 -36.43 -3.45
CA ARG A 61 12.05 -37.32 -3.77
C ARG A 61 11.68 -38.19 -4.98
N PRO A 62 12.62 -38.47 -5.90
CA PRO A 62 12.39 -39.49 -6.90
C PRO A 62 12.14 -40.84 -6.20
N PRO A 63 11.19 -41.67 -6.69
CA PRO A 63 10.97 -42.98 -6.14
C PRO A 63 12.26 -43.82 -6.24
N PRO A 64 12.56 -44.67 -5.24
CA PRO A 64 13.72 -45.55 -5.30
C PRO A 64 13.60 -46.51 -6.49
N PRO A 65 14.70 -46.82 -7.20
CA PRO A 65 14.69 -47.73 -8.34
C PRO A 65 14.68 -49.19 -7.87
N SER A 66 13.59 -49.63 -7.22
CA SER A 66 13.26 -51.06 -7.05
C SER A 66 11.99 -51.22 -6.19
N SER A 67 10.83 -51.33 -6.83
CA SER A 67 9.74 -52.17 -6.31
C SER A 67 8.72 -52.43 -7.43
N PRO A 68 8.25 -53.67 -7.61
CA PRO A 68 7.26 -54.02 -8.62
C PRO A 68 5.95 -53.27 -8.36
N SER A 69 5.30 -52.86 -9.44
CA SER A 69 4.05 -52.10 -9.47
C SER A 69 2.95 -52.74 -8.59
N PRO A 70 2.25 -51.97 -7.74
CA PRO A 70 1.01 -52.43 -7.12
C PRO A 70 -0.16 -52.30 -8.12
N PRO A 71 -1.20 -53.15 -8.00
CA PRO A 71 -2.31 -53.15 -8.95
C PRO A 71 -3.23 -51.94 -8.76
N ALA A 72 -3.69 -51.43 -9.91
CA ALA A 72 -4.85 -50.57 -10.13
C ALA A 72 -5.26 -49.60 -9.00
N ALA A 73 -4.56 -48.46 -8.89
CA ALA A 73 -5.14 -47.27 -8.29
C ALA A 73 -6.31 -46.76 -9.16
N THR A 74 -7.45 -46.54 -8.52
CA THR A 74 -8.73 -46.06 -9.06
C THR A 74 -8.60 -44.87 -10.00
N ALA A 75 -9.43 -44.84 -11.05
CA ALA A 75 -9.43 -43.87 -12.15
C ALA A 75 -9.47 -42.39 -11.71
N LEU A 76 -9.94 -42.11 -10.49
CA LEU A 76 -9.97 -40.76 -9.90
C LEU A 76 -8.57 -40.22 -9.56
N LYS A 77 -7.66 -41.07 -9.09
CA LYS A 77 -6.27 -40.69 -8.79
C LYS A 77 -5.50 -40.41 -10.08
N ARG A 78 -5.81 -41.16 -11.15
CA ARG A 78 -5.25 -40.98 -12.50
C ARG A 78 -5.70 -39.66 -13.14
N ARG A 79 -6.96 -39.23 -12.93
CA ARG A 79 -7.46 -37.90 -13.35
C ARG A 79 -6.79 -36.75 -12.58
N LEU A 80 -6.61 -36.86 -11.27
CA LEU A 80 -5.92 -35.82 -10.47
C LEU A 80 -4.42 -35.72 -10.80
N THR A 81 -3.75 -36.82 -11.13
CA THR A 81 -2.35 -36.78 -11.60
C THR A 81 -2.20 -36.36 -13.06
N SER A 82 -3.19 -36.60 -13.93
CA SER A 82 -3.14 -36.13 -15.32
C SER A 82 -3.33 -34.62 -15.46
N PHE A 83 -3.95 -33.96 -14.46
CA PHE A 83 -3.96 -32.50 -14.37
C PHE A 83 -2.58 -31.92 -13.98
N ILE A 84 -1.70 -32.73 -13.39
CA ILE A 84 -0.38 -32.31 -12.87
C ILE A 84 0.76 -32.70 -13.81
N ASN A 85 0.59 -33.72 -14.65
CA ASN A 85 1.53 -34.14 -15.71
C ASN A 85 1.29 -33.40 -17.04
N LYS A 86 1.10 -32.07 -17.00
CA LYS A 86 1.23 -31.22 -18.18
C LYS A 86 2.70 -30.81 -18.41
N ASP A 87 3.62 -31.75 -18.29
CA ASP A 87 4.99 -31.56 -18.81
C ASP A 87 4.94 -31.50 -20.36
N GLU A 88 3.89 -32.09 -20.99
CA GLU A 88 3.65 -32.06 -22.43
C GLU A 88 2.96 -30.75 -22.90
N LEU A 89 2.03 -30.18 -22.13
CA LEU A 89 1.39 -28.90 -22.51
C LEU A 89 2.32 -27.68 -22.34
N LEU A 90 3.31 -27.75 -21.44
CA LEU A 90 4.34 -26.72 -21.30
C LEU A 90 5.54 -26.96 -22.22
N SER A 91 5.80 -28.20 -22.66
CA SER A 91 6.80 -28.45 -23.71
C SER A 91 6.27 -28.12 -25.11
N GLU A 92 5.01 -28.43 -25.41
CA GLU A 92 4.36 -28.06 -26.68
C GLU A 92 4.04 -26.55 -26.74
N ALA A 93 3.65 -25.91 -25.62
CA ALA A 93 3.54 -24.44 -25.58
C ALA A 93 4.91 -23.74 -25.70
N ASN A 94 6.01 -24.41 -25.34
CA ASN A 94 7.38 -23.94 -25.61
C ASN A 94 7.80 -24.13 -27.07
N GLU A 95 7.11 -24.96 -27.86
CA GLU A 95 7.37 -25.08 -29.30
C GLU A 95 6.47 -24.15 -30.13
N TRP A 96 5.28 -23.80 -29.66
CA TRP A 96 4.28 -23.12 -30.50
C TRP A 96 4.41 -21.59 -30.57
N TRP A 97 5.07 -20.92 -29.62
CA TRP A 97 5.21 -19.45 -29.59
C TRP A 97 6.62 -18.95 -30.00
N TRP A 98 7.54 -19.87 -30.35
CA TRP A 98 8.99 -19.62 -30.27
C TRP A 98 9.80 -19.95 -31.54
N CYS A 99 9.23 -19.86 -32.73
CA CYS A 99 9.98 -20.09 -33.96
C CYS A 99 10.86 -18.89 -34.37
N ASN A 100 12.12 -19.18 -34.74
CA ASN A 100 13.10 -18.37 -35.51
C ASN A 100 14.17 -17.48 -34.82
N LEU A 101 14.39 -17.50 -33.50
CA LEU A 101 15.52 -16.75 -32.89
C LEU A 101 16.56 -17.68 -32.22
N SER A 102 17.82 -17.24 -32.21
CA SER A 102 18.92 -17.91 -31.48
C SER A 102 18.75 -17.71 -29.97
N GLU A 103 19.07 -18.71 -29.15
CA GLU A 103 18.96 -18.72 -27.67
C GLU A 103 19.52 -17.45 -27.01
N ASP A 104 20.69 -16.97 -27.46
CA ASP A 104 21.33 -15.73 -26.96
C ASP A 104 20.49 -14.47 -27.26
N LYS A 105 19.79 -14.44 -28.41
CA LYS A 105 18.92 -13.30 -28.79
C LYS A 105 17.66 -13.26 -27.92
N HIS A 106 17.10 -14.41 -27.58
CA HIS A 106 15.93 -14.47 -26.70
C HIS A 106 16.24 -13.92 -25.31
N ILE A 107 17.35 -14.36 -24.71
CA ILE A 107 17.76 -13.90 -23.38
C ILE A 107 17.97 -12.37 -23.38
N LEU A 108 18.57 -11.83 -24.44
CA LEU A 108 18.77 -10.40 -24.59
C LEU A 108 17.44 -9.62 -24.67
N VAL A 109 16.48 -10.09 -25.47
CA VAL A 109 15.16 -9.45 -25.59
C VAL A 109 14.42 -9.44 -24.25
N PHE A 110 14.36 -10.59 -23.58
CA PHE A 110 13.73 -10.70 -22.26
C PHE A 110 14.35 -9.76 -21.23
N HIS A 111 15.69 -9.72 -21.20
CA HIS A 111 16.41 -8.85 -20.30
C HIS A 111 16.20 -7.36 -20.63
N THR A 112 16.12 -7.00 -21.91
CA THR A 112 15.80 -5.64 -22.36
C THR A 112 14.42 -5.21 -21.84
N VAL A 113 13.40 -6.05 -22.04
CA VAL A 113 12.04 -5.78 -21.57
C VAL A 113 12.00 -5.64 -20.04
N GLU A 114 12.72 -6.51 -19.32
CA GLU A 114 12.83 -6.46 -17.86
C GLU A 114 13.41 -5.13 -17.38
N VAL A 115 14.53 -4.69 -17.96
CA VAL A 115 15.23 -3.47 -17.56
C VAL A 115 14.41 -2.22 -17.91
N VAL A 116 13.66 -2.22 -19.01
CA VAL A 116 12.71 -1.13 -19.33
C VAL A 116 11.61 -1.05 -18.27
N CYS A 117 11.03 -2.18 -17.88
CA CYS A 117 10.02 -2.24 -16.82
C CYS A 117 10.57 -1.75 -15.47
N GLN A 118 11.77 -2.20 -15.11
CA GLN A 118 12.46 -1.77 -13.89
C GLN A 118 12.78 -0.27 -13.89
N SER A 119 13.21 0.27 -15.04
CA SER A 119 13.52 1.70 -15.19
C SER A 119 12.26 2.56 -15.10
N TYR A 120 11.16 2.12 -15.71
CA TYR A 120 9.85 2.77 -15.57
C TYR A 120 9.40 2.80 -14.10
N LYS A 121 9.53 1.67 -13.38
CA LYS A 121 9.23 1.62 -11.94
C LYS A 121 10.15 2.50 -11.12
N ALA A 122 11.43 2.54 -11.42
CA ALA A 122 12.38 3.41 -10.74
C ALA A 122 11.97 4.89 -10.88
N PHE A 123 11.55 5.30 -12.07
CA PHE A 123 11.03 6.64 -12.28
C PHE A 123 9.77 6.92 -11.44
N GLN A 124 8.77 6.04 -11.45
CA GLN A 124 7.59 6.20 -10.59
C GLN A 124 7.95 6.28 -9.10
N VAL A 125 8.83 5.40 -8.61
CA VAL A 125 9.27 5.40 -7.21
C VAL A 125 9.81 6.77 -6.80
N THR A 126 10.59 7.43 -7.67
CA THR A 126 11.15 8.77 -7.39
C THR A 126 10.11 9.89 -7.29
N GLN A 127 8.95 9.71 -7.93
CA GLN A 127 7.88 10.71 -8.00
C GLN A 127 6.90 10.63 -6.82
N TYR A 128 6.73 9.44 -6.25
CA TYR A 128 5.71 9.17 -5.22
C TYR A 128 6.28 8.79 -3.86
N VAL A 129 7.42 8.11 -3.77
CA VAL A 129 7.96 7.64 -2.49
C VAL A 129 8.75 8.74 -1.80
N VAL A 130 8.38 9.05 -0.54
CA VAL A 130 9.02 10.09 0.28
C VAL A 130 10.31 9.63 0.98
N ASP A 131 10.50 8.32 1.15
CA ASP A 131 11.69 7.80 1.83
C ASP A 131 12.89 7.69 0.91
N LYS A 132 13.90 8.50 1.18
CA LYS A 132 15.17 8.52 0.46
C LYS A 132 15.89 7.17 0.44
N TRP A 133 15.83 6.40 1.53
CA TRP A 133 16.49 5.09 1.61
C TRP A 133 15.88 4.10 0.61
N PHE A 134 14.56 4.09 0.46
CA PHE A 134 13.86 3.17 -0.44
C PHE A 134 14.15 3.54 -1.89
N VAL A 135 14.05 4.84 -2.21
CA VAL A 135 14.36 5.37 -3.55
C VAL A 135 15.81 5.05 -3.93
N GLY A 136 16.76 5.32 -3.02
CA GLY A 136 18.18 5.03 -3.23
C GLY A 136 18.47 3.54 -3.44
N ALA A 137 17.87 2.66 -2.62
CA ALA A 137 18.02 1.21 -2.77
C ALA A 137 17.46 0.70 -4.10
N PHE A 138 16.25 1.15 -4.47
CA PHE A 138 15.59 0.76 -5.72
C PHE A 138 16.43 1.20 -6.94
N LEU A 139 16.84 2.48 -6.98
CA LEU A 139 17.66 3.02 -8.07
C LEU A 139 19.02 2.35 -8.16
N SER A 140 19.66 2.08 -7.03
CA SER A 140 20.96 1.40 -7.01
C SER A 140 20.88 0.01 -7.62
N CYS A 141 19.82 -0.74 -7.34
CA CYS A 141 19.61 -2.06 -7.95
C CYS A 141 19.33 -1.99 -9.44
N VAL A 142 18.55 -1.01 -9.91
CA VAL A 142 18.29 -0.82 -11.35
C VAL A 142 19.57 -0.39 -12.08
N ALA A 143 20.32 0.56 -11.53
CA ALA A 143 21.61 0.98 -12.08
C ALA A 143 22.62 -0.18 -12.13
N LEU A 144 22.69 -0.98 -11.06
CA LEU A 144 23.54 -2.17 -11.01
C LEU A 144 23.14 -3.17 -12.10
N ASN A 145 21.85 -3.38 -12.34
CA ASN A 145 21.38 -4.27 -13.39
C ASN A 145 21.79 -3.78 -14.79
N LEU A 146 21.58 -2.49 -15.05
CA LEU A 146 21.95 -1.81 -16.28
C LEU A 146 23.47 -1.87 -16.58
N VAL A 147 24.31 -1.85 -15.55
CA VAL A 147 25.77 -1.85 -15.71
C VAL A 147 26.33 -3.26 -15.77
N VAL A 148 25.86 -4.18 -14.91
CA VAL A 148 26.49 -5.49 -14.73
C VAL A 148 26.01 -6.51 -15.76
N SER A 149 24.71 -6.56 -16.05
CA SER A 149 24.13 -7.58 -16.92
C SER A 149 24.67 -7.59 -18.36
N PRO A 150 24.95 -6.45 -19.01
CA PRO A 150 25.52 -6.42 -20.36
C PRO A 150 26.85 -7.15 -20.52
N TRP A 151 27.69 -7.20 -19.48
CA TRP A 151 29.02 -7.83 -19.56
C TRP A 151 28.94 -9.35 -19.78
N PHE A 152 27.86 -10.00 -19.35
CA PHE A 152 27.63 -11.43 -19.58
C PHE A 152 27.36 -11.75 -21.06
N PHE A 153 26.83 -10.79 -21.82
CA PHE A 153 26.61 -10.93 -23.26
C PHE A 153 27.87 -10.59 -24.08
N VAL A 154 28.69 -9.64 -23.61
CA VAL A 154 29.91 -9.18 -24.31
C VAL A 154 31.12 -10.09 -24.08
N GLY A 155 31.16 -10.85 -22.98
CA GLY A 155 32.26 -11.75 -22.62
C GLY A 155 32.72 -12.70 -23.74
N ARG A 156 34.04 -12.95 -23.79
CA ARG A 156 34.77 -13.68 -24.87
C ARG A 156 34.30 -15.13 -25.13
N ARG A 157 33.38 -15.69 -24.34
CA ARG A 157 32.82 -17.04 -24.53
C ARG A 157 31.37 -17.07 -24.03
N SER A 158 30.37 -17.24 -24.91
CA SER A 158 29.01 -17.64 -24.49
C SER A 158 29.16 -19.06 -23.98
N SER A 159 29.22 -19.21 -22.66
CA SER A 159 29.27 -20.50 -22.00
C SER A 159 27.97 -20.66 -21.22
N ALA A 160 27.52 -21.91 -21.05
CA ALA A 160 26.39 -22.22 -20.18
C ALA A 160 26.57 -21.60 -18.77
N THR A 161 27.82 -21.47 -18.30
CA THR A 161 28.16 -20.79 -17.04
C THR A 161 27.75 -19.32 -17.02
N ASN A 162 27.96 -18.55 -18.11
CA ASN A 162 27.55 -17.14 -18.16
C ASN A 162 26.03 -16.99 -18.09
N HIS A 163 25.28 -17.89 -18.75
CA HIS A 163 23.82 -17.89 -18.72
C HIS A 163 23.27 -18.21 -17.32
N ILE A 164 23.93 -19.13 -16.60
CA ILE A 164 23.59 -19.45 -15.21
C ILE A 164 23.85 -18.27 -14.28
N ILE A 165 25.01 -17.61 -14.41
CA ILE A 165 25.37 -16.46 -13.58
C ILE A 165 24.43 -15.28 -13.84
N LEU A 166 24.13 -14.99 -15.11
CA LEU A 166 23.15 -13.96 -15.49
C LEU A 166 21.76 -14.28 -14.92
N SER A 167 21.29 -15.53 -15.04
CA SER A 167 20.00 -15.95 -14.47
C SER A 167 19.96 -15.83 -12.94
N TRP A 168 21.08 -16.13 -12.26
CA TRP A 168 21.22 -15.93 -10.82
C TRP A 168 21.16 -14.45 -10.45
N PHE A 169 21.87 -13.60 -11.19
CA PHE A 169 21.93 -12.16 -10.95
C PHE A 169 20.57 -11.50 -11.21
N ASN A 170 19.93 -11.77 -12.35
CA ASN A 170 18.58 -11.26 -12.66
C ASN A 170 17.55 -11.77 -11.64
N SER A 171 17.62 -13.05 -11.24
CA SER A 171 16.79 -13.58 -10.15
C SER A 171 17.03 -12.86 -8.82
N PHE A 172 18.22 -12.34 -8.55
CA PHE A 172 18.51 -11.59 -7.34
C PHE A 172 17.94 -10.17 -7.41
N ILE A 173 18.20 -9.45 -8.50
CA ILE A 173 17.68 -8.09 -8.70
C ILE A 173 16.15 -8.10 -8.78
N GLY A 174 15.56 -8.97 -9.60
CA GLY A 174 14.10 -9.08 -9.73
C GLY A 174 13.42 -9.43 -8.41
N PHE A 175 13.95 -10.41 -7.67
CA PHE A 175 13.46 -10.74 -6.32
C PHE A 175 13.54 -9.54 -5.36
N TYR A 176 14.65 -8.81 -5.39
CA TYR A 176 14.85 -7.66 -4.52
C TYR A 176 13.85 -6.53 -4.82
N LEU A 177 13.70 -6.16 -6.10
CA LEU A 177 12.86 -5.05 -6.55
C LEU A 177 11.36 -5.36 -6.48
N SER A 178 10.93 -6.56 -6.89
CA SER A 178 9.51 -6.93 -6.96
C SER A 178 8.94 -7.44 -5.65
N CYS A 179 9.77 -8.03 -4.79
CA CYS A 179 9.29 -8.76 -3.61
C CYS A 179 9.91 -8.24 -2.31
N LEU A 180 11.24 -8.28 -2.17
CA LEU A 180 11.87 -8.03 -0.87
C LEU A 180 11.72 -6.56 -0.41
N LEU A 181 12.02 -5.60 -1.29
CA LEU A 181 11.90 -4.17 -0.97
C LEU A 181 10.46 -3.77 -0.66
N PRO A 182 9.45 -4.05 -1.51
CA PRO A 182 8.05 -3.75 -1.21
C PRO A 182 7.54 -4.41 0.09
N LEU A 183 7.94 -5.66 0.34
CA LEU A 183 7.56 -6.35 1.55
C LEU A 183 8.17 -5.68 2.78
N ALA A 184 9.47 -5.38 2.75
CA ALA A 184 10.16 -4.74 3.87
C ALA A 184 9.64 -3.33 4.15
N SER A 185 9.29 -2.56 3.12
CA SER A 185 8.81 -1.17 3.29
C SER A 185 7.42 -1.09 3.90
N LEU A 186 6.53 -2.07 3.64
CA LEU A 186 5.18 -2.10 4.21
C LEU A 186 5.11 -2.87 5.54
N LEU A 187 5.97 -3.87 5.75
CA LEU A 187 5.90 -4.72 6.94
C LEU A 187 6.12 -3.92 8.24
N ALA A 188 7.15 -3.08 8.30
CA ALA A 188 7.45 -2.32 9.51
C ALA A 188 6.35 -1.31 9.88
N PRO A 189 5.83 -0.46 8.96
CA PRO A 189 4.70 0.42 9.26
C PRO A 189 3.44 -0.33 9.69
N VAL A 190 3.09 -1.43 9.02
CA VAL A 190 1.89 -2.22 9.34
C VAL A 190 2.02 -2.91 10.70
N LEU A 191 3.18 -3.50 11.02
CA LEU A 191 3.41 -4.09 12.34
C LEU A 191 3.36 -3.02 13.43
N LYS A 192 3.90 -1.82 13.18
CA LYS A 192 3.80 -0.71 14.13
C LYS A 192 2.33 -0.32 14.37
N LEU A 193 1.54 -0.20 13.31
CA LEU A 193 0.10 0.10 13.41
C LEU A 193 -0.65 -0.98 14.20
N LEU A 194 -0.40 -2.26 13.93
CA LEU A 194 -1.19 -3.37 14.49
C LEU A 194 -0.75 -3.78 15.91
N LEU A 195 0.54 -3.67 16.23
CA LEU A 195 1.12 -4.21 17.46
C LEU A 195 1.57 -3.14 18.46
N VAL A 196 1.87 -1.93 17.99
CA VAL A 196 2.42 -0.87 18.85
C VAL A 196 1.39 0.21 19.09
N ASP A 197 0.88 0.81 18.01
CA ASP A 197 0.05 2.00 18.09
C ASP A 197 -0.89 2.11 16.90
N TRP A 198 -2.17 1.83 17.14
CA TRP A 198 -3.23 1.89 16.14
C TRP A 198 -3.61 3.33 15.77
N THR A 199 -3.25 4.31 16.59
CA THR A 199 -3.57 5.74 16.36
C THR A 199 -2.72 6.37 15.26
N LEU A 200 -1.65 5.69 14.84
CA LEU A 200 -0.79 6.13 13.73
C LEU A 200 -1.55 6.37 12.41
N SER A 201 -2.73 5.78 12.23
CA SER A 201 -3.59 6.06 11.07
C SER A 201 -4.07 7.51 11.02
N SER A 202 -4.20 8.19 12.15
CA SER A 202 -4.60 9.60 12.27
C SER A 202 -3.42 10.57 12.08
N ASN A 203 -2.19 10.08 12.19
CA ASN A 203 -1.00 10.87 11.93
C ASN A 203 -0.84 11.11 10.42
N HIS A 204 -1.00 12.36 9.99
CA HIS A 204 -0.98 12.77 8.58
C HIS A 204 0.36 12.51 7.87
N ALA A 205 1.50 12.54 8.58
CA ALA A 205 2.80 12.22 8.01
C ALA A 205 2.94 10.72 7.75
N TRP A 206 2.54 9.89 8.73
CA TRP A 206 2.53 8.43 8.59
C TRP A 206 1.55 8.01 7.49
N TYR A 207 0.33 8.58 7.49
CA TYR A 207 -0.69 8.37 6.48
C TYR A 207 -0.17 8.68 5.07
N THR A 208 0.43 9.86 4.88
CA THR A 208 1.01 10.26 3.58
C THR A 208 2.05 9.25 3.10
N ARG A 209 2.97 8.86 3.98
CA ARG A 209 4.03 7.90 3.66
C ARG A 209 3.45 6.55 3.25
N VAL A 210 2.58 5.96 4.06
CA VAL A 210 2.04 4.61 3.84
C VAL A 210 1.13 4.55 2.62
N LEU A 211 0.26 5.55 2.43
CA LEU A 211 -0.68 5.55 1.31
C LEU A 211 0.04 5.72 -0.04
N LEU A 212 1.06 6.59 -0.10
CA LEU A 212 1.91 6.73 -1.29
C LEU A 212 2.70 5.45 -1.59
N TYR A 213 3.16 4.73 -0.56
CA TYR A 213 3.74 3.40 -0.75
C TYR A 213 2.75 2.39 -1.29
N CYS A 214 1.54 2.33 -0.74
CA CYS A 214 0.49 1.44 -1.20
C CYS A 214 0.21 1.68 -2.70
N ARG A 215 0.13 2.94 -3.15
CA ARG A 215 -0.06 3.31 -4.57
C ARG A 215 1.07 2.83 -5.50
N ILE A 216 2.28 2.63 -4.96
CA ILE A 216 3.43 2.10 -5.72
C ILE A 216 3.46 0.57 -5.71
N VAL A 217 3.09 -0.08 -4.60
CA VAL A 217 3.10 -1.54 -4.48
C VAL A 217 1.91 -2.16 -5.21
N VAL A 218 0.72 -1.58 -5.06
CA VAL A 218 -0.54 -2.00 -5.70
C VAL A 218 -0.53 -1.55 -7.15
N ALA A 219 -0.97 -2.40 -8.07
CA ALA A 219 -1.12 -2.01 -9.48
C ALA A 219 -2.13 -0.86 -9.58
N SER A 220 -1.70 0.30 -10.06
CA SER A 220 -2.51 1.52 -10.08
C SER A 220 -3.11 1.89 -11.44
N SER A 221 -2.65 1.23 -12.51
CA SER A 221 -3.15 1.42 -13.87
C SER A 221 -2.90 0.16 -14.72
N PRO A 222 -3.49 0.05 -15.92
CA PRO A 222 -3.24 -1.08 -16.83
C PRO A 222 -1.76 -1.24 -17.18
N LEU A 223 -1.06 -0.13 -17.47
CA LEU A 223 0.37 -0.14 -17.75
C LEU A 223 1.17 -0.59 -16.52
N ASP A 224 0.80 -0.09 -15.34
CA ASP A 224 1.44 -0.41 -14.08
C ASP A 224 1.36 -1.92 -13.75
N TYR A 225 0.17 -2.47 -13.99
CA TYR A 225 -0.13 -3.89 -13.86
C TYR A 225 0.75 -4.73 -14.79
N VAL A 226 0.82 -4.38 -16.09
CA VAL A 226 1.65 -5.12 -17.06
C VAL A 226 3.12 -5.07 -16.66
N VAL A 227 3.63 -3.89 -16.29
CA VAL A 227 5.04 -3.72 -15.87
C VAL A 227 5.37 -4.61 -14.67
N LYS A 228 4.52 -4.62 -13.63
CA LYS A 228 4.71 -5.48 -12.45
C LYS A 228 4.65 -6.97 -12.82
N LEU A 229 3.64 -7.36 -13.59
CA LEU A 229 3.48 -8.74 -14.04
C LEU A 229 4.71 -9.23 -14.81
N VAL A 230 5.26 -8.41 -15.70
CA VAL A 230 6.49 -8.72 -16.45
C VAL A 230 7.67 -8.93 -15.50
N MET A 231 7.86 -8.03 -14.52
CA MET A 231 8.94 -8.18 -13.53
C MET A 231 8.78 -9.45 -12.68
N ASP A 232 7.55 -9.77 -12.28
CA ASP A 232 7.24 -10.94 -11.45
C ASP A 232 7.43 -12.25 -12.23
N VAL A 233 6.94 -12.32 -13.47
CA VAL A 233 7.13 -13.46 -14.37
C VAL A 233 8.60 -13.67 -14.71
N ASN A 234 9.36 -12.60 -14.98
CA ASN A 234 10.79 -12.71 -15.25
C ASN A 234 11.57 -13.23 -14.04
N THR A 235 11.18 -12.84 -12.83
CA THR A 235 11.75 -13.37 -11.59
C THR A 235 11.46 -14.87 -11.46
N LEU A 236 10.23 -15.30 -11.74
CA LEU A 236 9.82 -16.71 -11.73
C LEU A 236 10.60 -17.54 -12.77
N VAL A 237 10.70 -17.06 -14.01
CA VAL A 237 11.43 -17.73 -15.09
C VAL A 237 12.92 -17.85 -14.77
N SER A 238 13.54 -16.79 -14.24
CA SER A 238 14.95 -16.78 -13.84
C SER A 238 15.23 -17.80 -12.73
N LEU A 239 14.33 -17.91 -11.75
CA LEU A 239 14.41 -18.92 -10.70
C LEU A 239 14.26 -20.35 -11.24
N TYR A 240 13.33 -20.56 -12.18
CA TYR A 240 13.12 -21.86 -12.83
C TYR A 240 14.35 -22.31 -13.62
N ARG A 241 14.93 -21.42 -14.44
CA ARG A 241 16.18 -21.69 -15.18
C ARG A 241 17.34 -22.03 -14.25
N LEU A 242 17.50 -21.28 -13.16
CA LEU A 242 18.54 -21.52 -12.17
C LEU A 242 18.38 -22.88 -11.48
N ALA A 243 17.15 -23.34 -11.27
CA ALA A 243 16.90 -24.66 -10.69
C ALA A 243 17.18 -25.81 -11.66
N GLY A 244 16.83 -25.66 -12.94
CA GLY A 244 17.11 -26.65 -13.98
C GLY A 244 18.60 -26.81 -14.30
N ALA A 245 19.39 -25.76 -14.07
CA ALA A 245 20.84 -25.77 -14.30
C ALA A 245 21.66 -26.49 -13.21
N LEU A 246 21.06 -26.82 -12.05
CA LEU A 246 21.73 -27.54 -10.97
C LEU A 246 21.56 -29.06 -11.19
N PRO A 247 22.65 -29.84 -11.34
CA PRO A 247 22.54 -31.28 -11.57
C PRO A 247 21.88 -31.98 -10.38
N PRO A 248 21.04 -33.01 -10.61
CA PRO A 248 20.46 -33.80 -9.53
C PRO A 248 21.57 -34.43 -8.67
N ARG A 249 21.37 -34.43 -7.34
CA ARG A 249 22.30 -34.95 -6.32
C ARG A 249 22.78 -36.39 -6.57
N SER A 250 22.14 -37.16 -7.44
CA SER A 250 22.52 -38.53 -7.80
C SER A 250 23.81 -38.63 -8.62
N LEU A 251 24.25 -37.56 -9.29
CA LEU A 251 25.47 -37.58 -10.14
C LEU A 251 26.76 -37.15 -9.41
N GLN A 252 26.66 -36.58 -8.21
CA GLN A 252 27.85 -36.26 -7.40
C GLN A 252 28.35 -37.46 -6.58
N ALA A 253 27.54 -38.50 -6.41
CA ALA A 253 27.93 -39.69 -5.64
C ALA A 253 28.71 -40.75 -6.47
N SER A 254 28.67 -40.70 -7.81
CA SER A 254 29.29 -41.75 -8.64
C SER A 254 30.73 -41.49 -9.08
N THR A 255 31.29 -40.30 -8.83
CA THR A 255 32.67 -39.96 -9.24
C THR A 255 33.73 -40.23 -8.16
N TRP A 256 33.32 -40.71 -6.98
CA TRP A 256 34.21 -40.97 -5.84
C TRP A 256 34.39 -42.46 -5.48
N SER A 257 34.01 -43.37 -6.39
CA SER A 257 34.15 -44.82 -6.16
C SER A 257 34.41 -45.57 -7.47
N SER A 258 35.60 -45.42 -8.03
CA SER A 258 36.38 -46.54 -8.60
C SER A 258 37.67 -46.01 -9.23
N ARG A 259 38.70 -45.83 -8.41
CA ARG A 259 40.09 -45.83 -8.86
C ARG A 259 40.87 -46.82 -8.01
N LYS A 260 40.48 -48.10 -8.06
CA LYS A 260 41.37 -49.19 -7.66
C LYS A 260 42.10 -49.67 -8.91
N LYS A 261 43.39 -49.31 -8.95
CA LYS A 261 44.40 -49.90 -9.82
C LYS A 261 44.42 -51.42 -9.62
N GLN A 262 44.44 -52.18 -10.70
CA GLN A 262 45.05 -53.50 -10.74
C GLN A 262 45.83 -53.65 -12.06
N PRO A 263 47.07 -54.19 -12.04
CA PRO A 263 47.95 -54.24 -13.20
C PRO A 263 47.88 -55.59 -13.93
N SER A 264 48.57 -55.64 -15.09
CA SER A 264 48.84 -56.77 -16.00
C SER A 264 47.72 -57.11 -17.00
N ARG A 265 47.96 -57.37 -18.29
CA ARG A 265 49.18 -57.77 -19.03
C ARG A 265 49.02 -57.42 -20.51
N LEU A 266 50.15 -57.26 -21.19
CA LEU A 266 50.34 -57.13 -22.64
C LEU A 266 49.43 -58.05 -23.47
N LEU A 267 48.91 -57.53 -24.59
CA LEU A 267 49.14 -58.14 -25.91
C LEU A 267 49.15 -57.03 -26.98
N ILE A 268 50.22 -57.07 -27.75
CA ILE A 268 50.57 -56.22 -28.86
C ILE A 268 49.73 -56.67 -30.06
N GLU A 269 49.00 -55.77 -30.71
CA GLU A 269 48.86 -55.87 -32.16
C GLU A 269 48.95 -54.50 -32.83
N ARG A 270 49.86 -54.48 -33.79
CA ARG A 270 50.40 -53.34 -34.51
C ARG A 270 49.60 -53.20 -35.79
N ARG A 271 48.93 -52.06 -36.00
CA ARG A 271 48.69 -51.57 -37.36
C ARG A 271 48.90 -50.07 -37.44
N THR A 272 50.10 -49.74 -37.89
CA THR A 272 50.50 -48.46 -38.45
C THR A 272 49.72 -48.20 -39.73
N THR A 273 49.03 -47.06 -39.82
CA THR A 273 49.09 -46.22 -41.02
C THR A 273 48.97 -44.76 -40.60
N THR A 274 50.11 -44.10 -40.74
CA THR A 274 50.33 -42.67 -40.72
C THR A 274 49.40 -41.97 -41.70
N GLU A 275 48.56 -41.06 -41.24
CA GLU A 275 48.03 -40.01 -42.12
C GLU A 275 48.10 -38.67 -41.41
N LYS A 276 49.01 -37.83 -41.91
CA LYS A 276 49.19 -36.44 -41.52
C LYS A 276 47.94 -35.67 -41.96
N ASN A 277 47.08 -35.31 -41.01
CA ASN A 277 46.18 -34.17 -41.18
C ASN A 277 46.40 -33.19 -40.03
N THR A 278 47.45 -32.39 -40.18
CA THR A 278 47.60 -31.10 -39.51
C THR A 278 46.44 -30.19 -39.94
N THR A 279 45.30 -30.34 -39.28
CA THR A 279 44.29 -29.29 -39.29
C THR A 279 44.77 -28.20 -38.34
N ALA A 280 45.37 -27.17 -38.93
CA ALA A 280 45.58 -25.90 -38.28
C ALA A 280 44.23 -25.47 -37.68
N PHE A 281 44.13 -25.53 -36.36
CA PHE A 281 42.99 -25.01 -35.59
C PHE A 281 42.98 -23.50 -35.78
N LYS A 282 42.42 -23.02 -36.91
CA LYS A 282 42.11 -21.62 -37.13
C LYS A 282 41.20 -21.21 -35.99
N ARG A 283 41.75 -20.52 -34.98
CA ARG A 283 40.99 -19.74 -34.01
C ARG A 283 40.19 -18.73 -34.81
N ARG A 284 38.98 -19.10 -35.24
CA ARG A 284 37.98 -18.15 -35.74
C ARG A 284 37.72 -17.19 -34.58
N HIS A 285 38.27 -15.98 -34.69
CA HIS A 285 37.79 -14.84 -33.93
C HIS A 285 36.31 -14.66 -34.29
N HIS A 286 35.41 -15.29 -33.54
CA HIS A 286 33.98 -14.99 -33.63
C HIS A 286 33.79 -13.58 -33.07
N ARG A 287 33.88 -12.57 -33.95
CA ARG A 287 33.39 -11.22 -33.65
C ARG A 287 31.91 -11.34 -33.31
N ARG A 288 31.53 -10.85 -32.13
CA ARG A 288 30.13 -10.77 -31.72
C ARG A 288 29.36 -9.85 -32.66
N PRO A 289 28.05 -10.08 -32.83
CA PRO A 289 27.26 -9.23 -33.68
C PRO A 289 27.22 -7.80 -33.09
N PRO A 290 27.30 -6.77 -33.95
CA PRO A 290 27.46 -5.38 -33.51
C PRO A 290 26.32 -4.89 -32.61
N PHE A 291 25.11 -5.42 -32.77
CA PHE A 291 23.95 -5.03 -31.95
C PHE A 291 24.10 -5.38 -30.45
N VAL A 292 24.83 -6.45 -30.09
CA VAL A 292 25.05 -6.83 -28.67
C VAL A 292 26.02 -5.86 -28.00
N VAL A 293 27.05 -5.44 -28.73
CA VAL A 293 28.00 -4.44 -28.25
C VAL A 293 27.30 -3.08 -28.12
N TRP A 294 26.49 -2.72 -29.11
CA TRP A 294 25.68 -1.49 -29.06
C TRP A 294 24.72 -1.48 -27.87
N TYR A 295 23.96 -2.57 -27.66
CA TYR A 295 23.10 -2.74 -26.49
C TYR A 295 23.90 -2.55 -25.19
N ALA A 296 25.07 -3.16 -25.07
CA ALA A 296 25.87 -3.08 -23.87
C ALA A 296 26.37 -1.66 -23.59
N VAL A 297 26.83 -0.94 -24.61
CA VAL A 297 27.23 0.47 -24.48
C VAL A 297 26.04 1.33 -24.04
N CYS A 298 24.88 1.17 -24.68
CA CYS A 298 23.67 1.91 -24.31
C CYS A 298 23.21 1.58 -22.88
N SER A 299 23.15 0.31 -22.50
CA SER A 299 22.72 -0.12 -21.16
C SER A 299 23.65 0.40 -20.07
N VAL A 300 24.97 0.25 -20.25
CA VAL A 300 25.95 0.76 -19.28
C VAL A 300 25.88 2.28 -19.20
N GLY A 301 25.77 2.97 -20.34
CA GLY A 301 25.56 4.42 -20.39
C GLY A 301 24.33 4.86 -19.59
N CYS A 302 23.17 4.21 -19.83
CA CYS A 302 21.95 4.47 -19.06
C CYS A 302 22.14 4.20 -17.57
N GLY A 303 22.80 3.10 -17.19
CA GLY A 303 23.05 2.76 -15.79
C GLY A 303 23.93 3.79 -15.07
N VAL A 304 24.99 4.26 -15.72
CA VAL A 304 25.85 5.34 -15.19
C VAL A 304 25.05 6.64 -15.07
N THR A 305 24.24 6.99 -16.07
CA THR A 305 23.37 8.18 -16.02
C THR A 305 22.39 8.11 -14.85
N VAL A 306 21.69 6.98 -14.66
CA VAL A 306 20.78 6.79 -13.53
C VAL A 306 21.51 6.94 -12.19
N TRP A 307 22.72 6.40 -12.08
CA TRP A 307 23.52 6.49 -10.87
C TRP A 307 23.96 7.94 -10.58
N VAL A 308 24.42 8.68 -11.60
CA VAL A 308 24.78 10.10 -11.48
C VAL A 308 23.56 10.94 -11.10
N LEU A 309 22.42 10.76 -11.76
CA LEU A 309 21.18 11.46 -11.45
C LEU A 309 20.69 11.15 -10.03
N CYS A 310 20.85 9.90 -9.57
CA CYS A 310 20.52 9.51 -8.20
C CYS A 310 21.39 10.26 -7.18
N LEU A 311 22.71 10.31 -7.39
CA LEU A 311 23.61 11.09 -6.53
C LEU A 311 23.27 12.58 -6.57
N GLN A 312 22.98 13.13 -7.75
CA GLN A 312 22.57 14.52 -7.90
C GLN A 312 21.29 14.81 -7.11
N ALA A 313 20.26 13.98 -7.27
CA ALA A 313 18.96 14.14 -6.61
C ALA A 313 19.02 13.95 -5.09
N LEU A 314 19.95 13.13 -4.58
CA LEU A 314 20.10 12.87 -3.14
C LEU A 314 20.93 13.93 -2.41
N PHE A 315 21.93 14.52 -3.07
CA PHE A 315 22.90 15.40 -2.41
C PHE A 315 22.85 16.87 -2.84
N PHE A 316 22.33 17.20 -4.02
CA PHE A 316 22.41 18.54 -4.61
C PHE A 316 21.05 19.19 -4.89
N ARG A 317 20.00 18.75 -4.19
CA ARG A 317 18.65 19.30 -4.33
C ARG A 317 18.50 20.62 -3.57
N GLN A 318 17.62 21.50 -4.05
CA GLN A 318 17.19 22.67 -3.30
C GLN A 318 16.46 22.23 -2.01
N PRO A 319 16.73 22.88 -0.87
CA PRO A 319 16.04 22.57 0.37
C PRO A 319 14.55 22.94 0.25
N CYS A 320 13.69 22.04 0.69
CA CYS A 320 12.28 22.35 0.88
C CYS A 320 12.08 23.33 2.05
N PRO A 321 11.02 24.14 2.03
CA PRO A 321 10.66 24.99 3.17
C PRO A 321 10.37 24.13 4.41
N SER A 322 10.55 24.69 5.60
CA SER A 322 10.32 23.98 6.87
C SER A 322 8.86 23.55 7.10
N THR A 323 7.92 24.14 6.37
CA THR A 323 6.51 23.74 6.35
C THR A 323 6.29 22.41 5.61
N CYS A 324 7.21 22.02 4.73
CA CYS A 324 7.15 20.74 4.04
C CYS A 324 7.70 19.60 4.91
N GLN A 325 6.80 18.78 5.44
CA GLN A 325 7.13 17.70 6.37
C GLN A 325 7.55 16.41 5.66
N ALA A 326 7.12 16.21 4.41
CA ALA A 326 7.54 15.08 3.59
C ALA A 326 7.61 15.47 2.13
N ALA A 327 8.72 15.13 1.45
CA ALA A 327 8.97 15.46 0.05
C ALA A 327 9.52 14.25 -0.72
N THR A 328 9.30 14.22 -2.04
CA THR A 328 9.84 13.18 -2.93
C THR A 328 11.15 13.61 -3.58
N THR A 329 11.82 12.67 -4.23
CA THR A 329 13.14 12.90 -4.85
C THR A 329 13.14 12.54 -6.35
N PRO A 330 12.38 13.26 -7.21
CA PRO A 330 12.43 13.06 -8.66
C PRO A 330 13.86 13.21 -9.23
N LEU A 331 14.20 12.41 -10.23
CA LEU A 331 15.58 12.36 -10.75
C LEU A 331 16.00 13.58 -11.57
N LEU A 332 15.06 14.14 -12.35
CA LEU A 332 15.35 15.19 -13.33
C LEU A 332 15.09 16.60 -12.78
N ASP A 333 14.32 16.70 -11.71
CA ASP A 333 13.91 17.96 -11.13
C ASP A 333 14.47 18.09 -9.72
N LEU A 334 15.29 19.13 -9.52
CA LEU A 334 15.99 19.43 -8.27
C LEU A 334 15.26 20.47 -7.40
N THR A 335 14.08 20.92 -7.81
CA THR A 335 13.21 21.78 -7.00
C THR A 335 12.56 20.97 -5.87
N CYS A 336 11.88 21.63 -4.93
CA CYS A 336 11.14 20.93 -3.89
C CYS A 336 9.84 20.32 -4.45
N HIS A 337 9.58 19.04 -4.14
CA HIS A 337 8.33 18.35 -4.45
C HIS A 337 7.70 17.85 -3.16
N CYS A 338 6.91 18.72 -2.53
CA CYS A 338 6.28 18.42 -1.26
C CYS A 338 5.07 17.50 -1.43
N LYS A 339 4.91 16.54 -0.51
CA LYS A 339 3.75 15.64 -0.42
C LYS A 339 2.92 15.92 0.82
N TYR A 340 3.54 16.21 1.96
CA TYR A 340 2.83 16.64 3.15
C TYR A 340 3.27 18.04 3.52
N LEU A 341 2.38 19.01 3.27
CA LEU A 341 2.58 20.42 3.59
C LEU A 341 1.77 20.76 4.83
N HIS A 342 2.46 21.18 5.90
CA HIS A 342 1.84 21.62 7.13
C HIS A 342 2.26 23.05 7.44
N ILE A 343 1.30 23.96 7.25
CA ILE A 343 1.47 25.38 7.56
C ILE A 343 0.94 25.60 8.98
N ASN A 344 1.86 25.77 9.92
CA ASN A 344 1.55 26.07 11.32
C ASN A 344 1.99 27.50 11.65
N CYS A 345 1.04 28.43 11.60
CA CYS A 345 1.33 29.86 11.81
C CYS A 345 1.80 30.20 13.22
N HIS A 346 1.51 29.34 14.22
CA HIS A 346 2.08 29.48 15.56
C HIS A 346 3.59 29.23 15.55
N VAL A 347 4.03 28.12 14.93
CA VAL A 347 5.44 27.77 14.77
C VAL A 347 6.19 28.81 13.92
N LEU A 348 5.52 29.34 12.89
CA LEU A 348 6.06 30.41 12.03
C LEU A 348 6.05 31.80 12.69
N ARG A 349 5.48 31.94 13.90
CA ARG A 349 5.35 33.20 14.65
C ARG A 349 4.65 34.33 13.89
N ASN A 350 3.74 33.99 12.97
CA ASN A 350 2.95 34.97 12.24
C ASN A 350 1.57 34.39 11.92
N GLN A 351 0.54 34.89 12.59
CA GLN A 351 -0.83 34.37 12.49
C GLN A 351 -1.60 34.89 11.26
N SER A 352 -1.20 36.04 10.71
CA SER A 352 -1.87 36.68 9.56
C SER A 352 -1.07 36.47 8.27
N LEU A 353 -0.36 35.35 8.17
CA LEU A 353 0.36 34.99 6.96
C LEU A 353 -0.61 34.80 5.80
N ASP A 354 -0.19 35.27 4.63
CA ASP A 354 -0.77 34.84 3.37
C ASP A 354 -0.41 33.36 3.17
N ILE A 355 -1.36 32.47 3.43
CA ILE A 355 -1.16 31.03 3.32
C ILE A 355 -1.02 30.56 1.87
N ASP A 356 -1.59 31.28 0.91
CA ASP A 356 -1.56 30.91 -0.50
C ASP A 356 -0.14 31.02 -1.05
N ALA A 357 0.63 32.02 -0.59
CA ALA A 357 2.05 32.16 -0.91
C ALA A 357 2.90 30.95 -0.47
N PHE A 358 2.53 30.25 0.61
CA PHE A 358 3.25 29.05 1.07
C PHE A 358 2.87 27.78 0.30
N ILE A 359 1.84 27.85 -0.55
CA ILE A 359 1.36 26.76 -1.40
C ILE A 359 1.80 26.98 -2.87
N ASP A 360 2.64 27.99 -3.12
CA ASP A 360 3.14 28.33 -4.44
C ASP A 360 3.85 27.12 -5.08
N PRO A 361 3.46 26.71 -6.30
CA PRO A 361 4.09 25.60 -7.02
C PRO A 361 5.61 25.75 -7.20
N HIS A 362 6.16 26.96 -7.19
CA HIS A 362 7.60 27.20 -7.26
C HIS A 362 8.34 26.74 -6.00
N ASP A 363 7.73 26.89 -4.82
CA ASP A 363 8.36 26.59 -3.54
C ASP A 363 8.11 25.16 -3.07
N VAL A 364 6.92 24.60 -3.35
CA VAL A 364 6.51 23.28 -2.85
C VAL A 364 6.18 22.27 -3.95
N GLY A 365 6.20 22.68 -5.22
CA GLY A 365 5.74 21.87 -6.35
C GLY A 365 4.22 21.81 -6.46
N SER A 366 3.70 21.23 -7.55
CA SER A 366 2.26 21.13 -7.87
C SER A 366 1.61 19.81 -7.44
N SER A 367 2.29 19.05 -6.58
CA SER A 367 1.93 17.66 -6.27
C SER A 367 1.72 17.38 -4.79
N VAL A 368 1.34 18.42 -4.04
CA VAL A 368 0.97 18.30 -2.62
C VAL A 368 -0.16 17.30 -2.48
N PHE A 369 0.00 16.35 -1.55
CA PHE A 369 -0.91 15.23 -1.33
C PHE A 369 -1.77 15.46 -0.09
N VAL A 370 -1.17 15.90 1.01
CA VAL A 370 -1.88 16.35 2.22
C VAL A 370 -1.52 17.80 2.51
N LEU A 371 -2.53 18.63 2.70
CA LEU A 371 -2.40 20.03 3.12
C LEU A 371 -3.07 20.22 4.47
N LYS A 372 -2.29 20.62 5.49
CA LYS A 372 -2.77 20.96 6.81
C LYS A 372 -2.45 22.42 7.11
N VAL A 373 -3.47 23.22 7.39
CA VAL A 373 -3.33 24.62 7.80
C VAL A 373 -3.78 24.74 9.24
N SER A 374 -2.90 25.26 10.09
CA SER A 374 -3.15 25.32 11.53
C SER A 374 -2.72 26.62 12.17
N ARG A 375 -3.52 27.09 13.14
CA ARG A 375 -3.24 28.30 13.94
C ARG A 375 -3.09 29.58 13.10
N CYS A 376 -3.69 29.62 11.91
CA CYS A 376 -3.64 30.74 10.96
C CYS A 376 -4.99 31.50 10.94
N ASP A 377 -4.96 32.82 10.75
CA ASP A 377 -6.15 33.69 10.59
C ASP A 377 -6.65 33.65 9.12
N VAL A 378 -7.15 32.48 8.72
CA VAL A 378 -7.60 32.21 7.34
C VAL A 378 -9.11 32.28 7.29
N ARG A 379 -9.67 33.46 7.06
CA ARG A 379 -11.12 33.69 7.15
C ARG A 379 -11.92 33.16 5.97
N SER A 380 -11.35 33.24 4.77
CA SER A 380 -11.99 32.88 3.50
C SER A 380 -11.45 31.57 2.90
N GLY A 381 -10.67 30.82 3.68
CA GLY A 381 -10.02 29.58 3.26
C GLY A 381 -8.88 29.80 2.27
N ILE A 382 -8.62 28.78 1.45
CA ILE A 382 -7.58 28.79 0.41
C ILE A 382 -8.20 29.26 -0.90
N SER A 383 -7.47 30.06 -1.66
CA SER A 383 -7.96 30.62 -2.92
C SER A 383 -8.15 29.56 -4.02
N ASN A 384 -9.08 29.84 -4.94
CA ASN A 384 -9.36 28.96 -6.09
C ASN A 384 -8.15 28.83 -7.03
N SER A 385 -7.35 29.90 -7.20
CA SER A 385 -6.13 29.87 -8.01
C SER A 385 -5.10 28.88 -7.45
N THR A 386 -4.90 28.88 -6.13
CA THR A 386 -3.96 27.96 -5.49
C THR A 386 -4.40 26.51 -5.65
N PHE A 387 -5.69 26.23 -5.48
CA PHE A 387 -6.24 24.89 -5.71
C PHE A 387 -6.17 24.46 -7.17
N ALA A 388 -6.33 25.38 -8.12
CA ALA A 388 -6.15 25.08 -9.54
C ALA A 388 -4.76 24.51 -9.85
N HIS A 389 -3.72 24.93 -9.12
CA HIS A 389 -2.36 24.44 -9.28
C HIS A 389 -2.04 23.16 -8.48
N GLN A 390 -2.90 22.72 -7.55
CA GLN A 390 -2.66 21.58 -6.66
C GLN A 390 -3.66 20.44 -6.90
N GLN A 391 -3.68 19.91 -8.13
CA GLN A 391 -4.61 18.85 -8.54
C GLN A 391 -4.33 17.46 -7.93
N SER A 392 -3.24 17.31 -7.16
CA SER A 392 -2.89 16.05 -6.50
C SER A 392 -3.39 15.94 -5.06
N LEU A 393 -4.08 16.98 -4.55
CA LEU A 393 -4.55 17.03 -3.18
C LEU A 393 -5.53 15.91 -2.88
N ASN A 394 -5.25 15.19 -1.81
CA ASN A 394 -6.06 14.09 -1.32
C ASN A 394 -6.75 14.42 0.01
N THR A 395 -6.05 15.14 0.89
CA THR A 395 -6.59 15.54 2.19
C THR A 395 -6.31 17.01 2.45
N VAL A 396 -7.33 17.75 2.91
CA VAL A 396 -7.22 19.14 3.36
C VAL A 396 -7.73 19.24 4.79
N VAL A 397 -6.92 19.85 5.67
CA VAL A 397 -7.24 20.02 7.08
C VAL A 397 -7.10 21.48 7.48
N PHE A 398 -8.16 22.05 8.05
CA PHE A 398 -8.13 23.33 8.74
C PHE A 398 -8.28 23.08 10.24
N GLN A 399 -7.30 23.53 11.03
CA GLN A 399 -7.27 23.30 12.48
C GLN A 399 -6.93 24.54 13.28
N PHE A 400 -7.73 24.90 14.29
CA PHE A 400 -7.55 26.14 15.06
C PHE A 400 -7.46 27.38 14.17
N THR A 401 -8.34 27.49 13.18
CA THR A 401 -8.37 28.61 12.23
C THR A 401 -9.60 29.47 12.45
N LYS A 402 -9.55 30.74 12.06
CA LYS A 402 -10.74 31.62 12.06
C LYS A 402 -11.54 31.54 10.76
N LEU A 403 -11.59 30.35 10.17
CA LEU A 403 -12.32 30.10 8.93
C LEU A 403 -13.81 30.33 9.14
N ARG A 404 -14.39 31.21 8.34
CA ARG A 404 -15.82 31.57 8.38
C ARG A 404 -16.54 31.18 7.10
N ASP A 405 -15.89 31.43 5.97
CA ASP A 405 -16.39 31.13 4.64
C ASP A 405 -15.28 30.46 3.84
N TRP A 406 -15.66 29.64 2.87
CA TRP A 406 -14.71 29.07 1.93
C TRP A 406 -15.40 28.78 0.60
N ASP A 407 -14.89 29.41 -0.45
CA ASP A 407 -15.42 29.34 -1.81
C ASP A 407 -14.28 29.07 -2.82
N ALA A 408 -13.84 27.82 -2.83
CA ALA A 408 -12.87 27.27 -3.78
C ALA A 408 -13.43 26.04 -4.49
N ALA A 409 -13.04 25.85 -5.75
CA ALA A 409 -13.35 24.65 -6.51
C ALA A 409 -12.48 23.48 -6.03
N LEU A 410 -13.12 22.42 -5.55
CA LEU A 410 -12.44 21.27 -4.97
C LEU A 410 -11.81 20.37 -6.05
N PRO A 411 -10.52 20.00 -5.93
CA PRO A 411 -9.89 19.03 -6.82
C PRO A 411 -10.59 17.67 -6.83
N ALA A 412 -10.61 17.02 -8.00
CA ALA A 412 -11.27 15.73 -8.21
C ALA A 412 -10.68 14.58 -7.38
N THR A 413 -9.43 14.75 -6.91
CA THR A 413 -8.60 13.78 -6.19
C THR A 413 -8.78 13.81 -4.67
N LEU A 414 -9.53 14.79 -4.15
CA LEU A 414 -9.79 14.92 -2.72
C LEU A 414 -10.64 13.74 -2.22
N THR A 415 -10.19 13.14 -1.12
CA THR A 415 -10.88 12.05 -0.42
C THR A 415 -11.32 12.43 0.98
N SER A 416 -10.71 13.45 1.58
CA SER A 416 -10.97 13.86 2.96
C SER A 416 -10.85 15.37 3.14
N ILE A 417 -11.83 15.97 3.80
CA ILE A 417 -11.75 17.36 4.29
C ILE A 417 -12.10 17.36 5.77
N GLN A 418 -11.26 18.04 6.57
CA GLN A 418 -11.42 18.13 8.02
C GLN A 418 -11.43 19.58 8.46
N PHE A 419 -12.44 19.96 9.23
CA PHE A 419 -12.53 21.24 9.91
C PHE A 419 -12.55 21.01 11.41
N ARG A 420 -11.51 21.48 12.09
CA ARG A 420 -11.32 21.31 13.53
C ARG A 420 -11.12 22.68 14.17
N GLN A 421 -11.91 23.03 15.17
CA GLN A 421 -11.85 24.32 15.86
C GLN A 421 -11.83 25.51 14.87
N CYS A 422 -12.84 25.55 14.01
CA CYS A 422 -13.09 26.60 13.02
C CYS A 422 -14.30 27.48 13.42
N ASP A 423 -14.47 28.67 12.84
CA ASP A 423 -15.42 29.73 13.28
C ASP A 423 -16.63 29.91 12.32
N PHE A 424 -17.02 28.86 11.58
CA PHE A 424 -18.17 28.91 10.66
C PHE A 424 -19.44 28.35 11.29
N PHE A 425 -20.57 29.03 11.07
CA PHE A 425 -21.88 28.68 11.62
C PHE A 425 -22.73 27.84 10.67
N SER A 426 -22.39 27.85 9.38
CA SER A 426 -23.02 27.08 8.32
C SER A 426 -21.96 26.38 7.49
N VAL A 427 -22.33 25.30 6.81
CA VAL A 427 -21.44 24.58 5.89
C VAL A 427 -20.84 25.55 4.86
N PRO A 428 -19.51 25.57 4.64
CA PRO A 428 -18.88 26.48 3.66
C PRO A 428 -19.38 26.28 2.22
N VAL A 429 -19.36 27.33 1.40
CA VAL A 429 -19.88 27.34 0.01
C VAL A 429 -19.26 26.23 -0.86
N SER A 430 -17.95 25.95 -0.71
CA SER A 430 -17.27 24.83 -1.38
C SER A 430 -17.92 23.46 -1.16
N LEU A 431 -18.63 23.28 -0.04
CA LEU A 431 -19.32 22.05 0.30
C LEU A 431 -20.84 22.11 0.07
N GLN A 432 -21.35 23.23 -0.42
CA GLN A 432 -22.75 23.41 -0.83
C GLN A 432 -22.96 23.13 -2.34
N ALA A 433 -21.89 22.79 -3.06
CA ALA A 433 -21.94 22.33 -4.43
C ALA A 433 -21.71 20.81 -4.52
N LYS A 434 -21.91 20.25 -5.71
CA LYS A 434 -21.66 18.83 -5.98
C LYS A 434 -20.21 18.46 -5.66
N LEU A 435 -20.02 17.57 -4.69
CA LEU A 435 -18.69 17.17 -4.24
C LEU A 435 -17.95 16.29 -5.28
N PRO A 436 -16.61 16.32 -5.27
CA PRO A 436 -15.78 15.41 -6.05
C PRO A 436 -16.15 13.93 -5.82
N PRO A 437 -16.10 13.07 -6.84
CA PRO A 437 -16.56 11.68 -6.74
C PRO A 437 -15.73 10.82 -5.77
N LEU A 438 -14.51 11.25 -5.43
CA LEU A 438 -13.62 10.54 -4.50
C LEU A 438 -13.75 11.05 -3.05
N LEU A 439 -14.50 12.13 -2.80
CA LEU A 439 -14.61 12.74 -1.49
C LEU A 439 -15.53 11.91 -0.58
N THR A 440 -14.92 11.12 0.28
CA THR A 440 -15.58 10.08 1.08
C THR A 440 -15.68 10.45 2.56
N ASN A 441 -14.82 11.34 3.05
CA ASN A 441 -14.75 11.70 4.46
C ASN A 441 -14.95 13.21 4.64
N LEU A 442 -15.92 13.58 5.49
CA LEU A 442 -16.08 14.94 5.98
C LEU A 442 -16.11 14.93 7.51
N MET A 443 -15.30 15.80 8.10
CA MET A 443 -15.19 15.92 9.55
C MET A 443 -15.37 17.37 9.98
N PHE A 444 -16.24 17.55 10.98
CA PHE A 444 -16.55 18.80 11.64
C PHE A 444 -16.38 18.60 13.14
N GLU A 445 -15.40 19.26 13.73
CA GLU A 445 -15.10 19.12 15.15
C GLU A 445 -14.95 20.48 15.82
N SER A 446 -15.66 20.66 16.94
CA SER A 446 -15.58 21.87 17.76
C SER A 446 -15.80 23.15 16.92
N THR A 447 -16.79 23.11 16.04
CA THR A 447 -17.20 24.24 15.19
C THR A 447 -18.59 24.73 15.59
N PRO A 448 -18.90 26.04 15.45
CA PRO A 448 -20.23 26.57 15.77
C PRO A 448 -21.28 26.24 14.69
N LEU A 449 -21.07 25.18 13.91
CA LEU A 449 -21.95 24.70 12.85
C LEU A 449 -23.33 24.35 13.43
N ALA A 450 -24.35 25.14 13.08
CA ALA A 450 -25.69 25.03 13.64
C ALA A 450 -26.70 24.33 12.71
N THR A 451 -26.48 24.41 11.39
CA THR A 451 -27.40 23.86 10.38
C THR A 451 -26.66 23.15 9.25
N LEU A 452 -27.32 22.16 8.67
CA LEU A 452 -26.90 21.49 7.43
C LEU A 452 -27.78 21.96 6.26
N PRO A 453 -27.27 21.96 5.02
CA PRO A 453 -28.07 22.23 3.83
C PRO A 453 -29.27 21.29 3.68
N GLU A 454 -30.38 21.76 3.11
CA GLU A 454 -31.60 20.94 2.93
C GLU A 454 -31.44 19.82 1.88
N HIS A 455 -30.66 20.07 0.82
CA HIS A 455 -30.52 19.17 -0.33
C HIS A 455 -29.23 18.33 -0.30
N LEU A 456 -28.91 17.72 0.85
CA LEU A 456 -27.67 16.93 1.00
C LEU A 456 -27.54 15.80 -0.02
N VAL A 457 -28.67 15.21 -0.45
CA VAL A 457 -28.69 14.15 -1.46
C VAL A 457 -28.10 14.59 -2.80
N ASP A 458 -28.15 15.87 -3.15
CA ASP A 458 -27.63 16.33 -4.45
C ASP A 458 -26.16 16.73 -4.38
N ILE A 459 -25.70 17.14 -3.19
CA ILE A 459 -24.37 17.71 -2.99
C ILE A 459 -23.38 16.71 -2.37
N TRP A 460 -23.83 15.83 -1.47
CA TRP A 460 -22.98 14.93 -0.68
C TRP A 460 -23.09 13.44 -1.06
N GLN A 461 -23.55 13.12 -2.26
CA GLN A 461 -23.61 11.75 -2.79
C GLN A 461 -22.37 10.87 -2.53
N PRO A 462 -21.11 11.31 -2.75
CA PRO A 462 -19.94 10.44 -2.63
C PRO A 462 -19.52 10.16 -1.18
N VAL A 463 -20.08 10.88 -0.20
CA VAL A 463 -19.64 10.80 1.19
C VAL A 463 -20.06 9.47 1.82
N THR A 464 -19.09 8.79 2.45
CA THR A 464 -19.29 7.52 3.14
C THR A 464 -19.13 7.66 4.65
N ASN A 465 -18.32 8.60 5.13
CA ASN A 465 -18.05 8.81 6.55
C ASN A 465 -18.29 10.27 6.93
N LEU A 466 -19.18 10.47 7.91
CA LEU A 466 -19.51 11.77 8.45
C LEU A 466 -19.20 11.82 9.94
N PHE A 467 -18.43 12.83 10.32
CA PHE A 467 -18.03 13.06 11.70
C PHE A 467 -18.47 14.44 12.15
N PHE A 468 -19.34 14.47 13.15
CA PHE A 468 -19.78 15.66 13.85
C PHE A 468 -19.45 15.48 15.34
N PHE A 469 -18.48 16.25 15.80
CA PHE A 469 -17.96 16.16 17.15
C PHE A 469 -18.08 17.52 17.81
N ASN A 470 -18.89 17.64 18.87
CA ASN A 470 -19.06 18.89 19.60
C ASN A 470 -19.38 20.07 18.67
N THR A 471 -20.48 19.97 17.92
CA THR A 471 -20.96 21.05 17.04
C THR A 471 -22.19 21.73 17.64
N SER A 472 -22.56 22.90 17.12
CA SER A 472 -23.76 23.64 17.54
C SER A 472 -25.06 23.17 16.85
N LEU A 473 -25.07 22.00 16.21
CA LEU A 473 -26.30 21.39 15.71
C LEU A 473 -27.30 21.28 16.87
N THR A 474 -28.59 21.50 16.63
CA THR A 474 -29.62 21.44 17.70
C THR A 474 -30.69 20.39 17.46
N THR A 475 -30.68 19.74 16.30
CA THR A 475 -31.67 18.75 15.88
C THR A 475 -30.99 17.54 15.25
N THR A 476 -31.67 16.40 15.29
CA THR A 476 -31.22 15.20 14.58
C THR A 476 -31.20 15.51 13.07
N PRO A 477 -30.07 15.29 12.39
CA PRO A 477 -29.93 15.68 11.00
C PRO A 477 -30.61 14.66 10.09
N THR A 478 -31.94 14.74 9.98
CA THR A 478 -32.77 13.85 9.16
C THR A 478 -32.37 13.86 7.68
N ALA A 479 -31.84 14.98 7.17
CA ALA A 479 -31.28 15.08 5.84
C ALA A 479 -30.13 14.09 5.55
N LEU A 480 -29.47 13.53 6.58
CA LEU A 480 -28.43 12.50 6.38
C LEU A 480 -29.01 11.16 5.93
N SER A 481 -30.28 10.88 6.21
CA SER A 481 -30.91 9.61 5.83
C SER A 481 -31.14 9.46 4.34
N THR A 482 -30.90 10.52 3.55
CA THR A 482 -30.96 10.47 2.08
C THR A 482 -29.63 10.08 1.44
N LEU A 483 -28.54 9.99 2.22
CA LEU A 483 -27.20 9.68 1.72
C LEU A 483 -26.99 8.17 1.58
N GLY A 484 -27.41 7.59 0.45
CA GLY A 484 -27.40 6.14 0.23
C GLY A 484 -26.03 5.45 0.34
N ASN A 485 -24.91 6.20 0.20
CA ASN A 485 -23.54 5.70 0.33
C ASN A 485 -22.98 5.80 1.77
N LEU A 486 -23.73 6.40 2.70
CA LEU A 486 -23.28 6.59 4.08
C LEU A 486 -23.06 5.24 4.77
N GLN A 487 -21.86 5.07 5.30
CA GLN A 487 -21.35 3.86 5.93
C GLN A 487 -21.17 4.05 7.43
N ALA A 488 -20.65 5.22 7.83
CA ALA A 488 -20.40 5.56 9.22
C ALA A 488 -20.88 6.98 9.55
N LEU A 489 -21.60 7.11 10.66
CA LEU A 489 -22.08 8.38 11.20
C LEU A 489 -21.62 8.53 12.65
N TYR A 490 -20.88 9.61 12.92
CA TYR A 490 -20.48 9.97 14.26
C TYR A 490 -21.14 11.31 14.63
N LEU A 491 -21.91 11.28 15.72
CA LEU A 491 -22.60 12.43 16.33
C LEU A 491 -22.30 12.38 17.82
N THR A 492 -21.16 12.93 18.23
CA THR A 492 -20.69 12.85 19.62
C THR A 492 -20.65 14.22 20.29
N ASN A 493 -20.76 14.22 21.62
CA ASN A 493 -20.63 15.41 22.46
C ASN A 493 -21.68 16.50 22.16
N HIS A 494 -22.92 16.08 21.93
CA HIS A 494 -24.07 16.92 21.67
C HIS A 494 -25.02 16.88 22.88
N PRO A 495 -24.99 17.88 23.79
CA PRO A 495 -25.76 17.85 25.04
C PRO A 495 -27.28 17.82 24.86
N TRP A 496 -27.78 18.29 23.71
CA TRP A 496 -29.21 18.33 23.38
C TRP A 496 -29.76 16.95 22.99
N LEU A 497 -28.91 16.00 22.58
CA LEU A 497 -29.36 14.69 22.11
C LEU A 497 -29.67 13.79 23.31
N THR A 498 -30.93 13.82 23.75
CA THR A 498 -31.43 13.05 24.90
C THR A 498 -32.16 11.76 24.52
N THR A 499 -32.68 11.69 23.29
CA THR A 499 -33.35 10.51 22.74
C THR A 499 -33.05 10.37 21.24
N VAL A 500 -33.16 9.14 20.74
CA VAL A 500 -33.13 8.81 19.30
C VAL A 500 -34.52 8.27 18.97
N ASP A 501 -35.39 9.10 18.40
CA ASP A 501 -36.76 8.70 18.14
C ASP A 501 -36.88 7.56 17.11
N ASP A 502 -38.04 6.89 17.09
CA ASP A 502 -38.29 5.76 16.19
C ASP A 502 -38.26 6.18 14.71
N LEU A 503 -38.60 7.44 14.41
CA LEU A 503 -38.58 7.96 13.05
C LEU A 503 -37.14 8.01 12.52
N TRP A 504 -36.21 8.55 13.29
CA TRP A 504 -34.82 8.65 12.90
C TRP A 504 -34.14 7.28 12.88
N GLN A 505 -34.48 6.38 13.81
CA GLN A 505 -34.02 4.98 13.74
C GLN A 505 -34.51 4.28 12.45
N ALA A 506 -35.78 4.44 12.08
CA ALA A 506 -36.33 3.90 10.85
C ALA A 506 -35.62 4.48 9.61
N GLN A 507 -35.37 5.79 9.61
CA GLN A 507 -34.59 6.48 8.57
C GLN A 507 -33.16 5.93 8.43
N LEU A 508 -32.45 5.71 9.53
CA LEU A 508 -31.11 5.11 9.51
C LEU A 508 -31.14 3.66 9.01
N ASN A 509 -32.17 2.90 9.35
CA ASN A 509 -32.36 1.53 8.87
C ASN A 509 -32.57 1.44 7.35
N HIS A 510 -33.09 2.50 6.73
CA HIS A 510 -33.25 2.59 5.27
C HIS A 510 -31.94 2.83 4.52
N LEU A 511 -30.85 3.20 5.20
CA LEU A 511 -29.53 3.36 4.57
C LEU A 511 -28.89 1.97 4.33
N PRO A 512 -28.66 1.57 3.07
CA PRO A 512 -28.26 0.20 2.75
C PRO A 512 -26.81 -0.13 3.12
N GLN A 513 -25.94 0.88 3.24
CA GLN A 513 -24.50 0.69 3.50
C GLN A 513 -24.09 1.05 4.93
N LEU A 514 -25.02 1.61 5.74
CA LEU A 514 -24.74 2.05 7.09
C LEU A 514 -24.47 0.87 8.02
N HIS A 515 -23.29 0.83 8.62
CA HIS A 515 -22.87 -0.25 9.51
C HIS A 515 -22.21 0.25 10.80
N SER A 516 -21.99 1.56 10.94
CA SER A 516 -21.43 2.16 12.16
C SER A 516 -22.14 3.46 12.51
N VAL A 517 -22.61 3.56 13.76
CA VAL A 517 -23.23 4.76 14.32
C VAL A 517 -22.63 5.01 15.69
N ASN A 518 -21.98 6.17 15.86
CA ASN A 518 -21.41 6.59 17.15
C ASN A 518 -22.21 7.77 17.70
N LEU A 519 -22.84 7.56 18.86
CA LEU A 519 -23.60 8.52 19.64
C LEU A 519 -23.00 8.71 21.04
N GLY A 520 -21.69 8.53 21.17
CA GLY A 520 -20.99 8.64 22.45
C GLY A 520 -20.97 10.07 23.01
N GLY A 521 -20.96 10.20 24.33
CA GLY A 521 -20.83 11.51 25.01
C GLY A 521 -22.01 12.46 24.87
N ASN A 522 -23.18 11.94 24.52
CA ASN A 522 -24.41 12.73 24.46
C ASN A 522 -25.17 12.64 25.81
N SER A 523 -26.44 13.04 25.79
CA SER A 523 -27.32 13.01 26.96
C SER A 523 -28.39 11.91 26.88
N LEU A 524 -28.12 10.82 26.13
CA LEU A 524 -29.10 9.76 25.89
C LEU A 524 -29.51 9.06 27.20
N THR A 525 -30.80 9.04 27.51
CA THR A 525 -31.33 8.33 28.69
C THR A 525 -31.77 6.91 28.38
N GLU A 526 -31.99 6.61 27.11
CA GLU A 526 -32.49 5.31 26.63
C GLU A 526 -31.65 4.81 25.45
N LEU A 527 -31.53 3.48 25.33
CA LEU A 527 -30.82 2.83 24.24
C LEU A 527 -31.72 2.75 22.99
N PRO A 528 -31.22 3.09 21.78
CA PRO A 528 -31.93 2.84 20.53
C PRO A 528 -32.22 1.35 20.34
N THR A 529 -33.51 0.97 20.24
CA THR A 529 -33.94 -0.45 20.21
C THR A 529 -34.31 -0.95 18.82
N THR A 530 -34.65 -0.07 17.88
CA THR A 530 -35.20 -0.45 16.57
C THR A 530 -34.16 -0.41 15.45
N LEU A 531 -32.92 0.01 15.73
CA LEU A 531 -31.81 -0.05 14.77
C LEU A 531 -31.49 -1.49 14.34
N ARG A 532 -31.15 -1.68 13.06
CA ARG A 532 -30.74 -2.98 12.53
C ARG A 532 -29.57 -3.57 13.35
N SER A 533 -29.59 -4.88 13.53
CA SER A 533 -28.63 -5.59 14.38
C SER A 533 -27.20 -5.65 13.82
N ASP A 534 -27.03 -5.43 12.51
CA ASP A 534 -25.74 -5.38 11.81
C ASP A 534 -25.02 -4.03 11.96
N ILE A 535 -25.69 -3.02 12.52
CA ILE A 535 -25.09 -1.72 12.82
C ILE A 535 -24.34 -1.81 14.15
N MET A 536 -23.04 -1.52 14.10
CA MET A 536 -22.22 -1.26 15.28
C MET A 536 -22.64 0.08 15.88
N LEU A 537 -23.15 0.05 17.10
CA LEU A 537 -23.67 1.21 17.81
C LEU A 537 -22.80 1.53 19.02
N ASP A 538 -22.26 2.73 19.10
CA ASP A 538 -21.59 3.23 20.30
C ASP A 538 -22.47 4.27 20.99
N VAL A 539 -22.87 4.01 22.23
CA VAL A 539 -23.61 4.94 23.10
C VAL A 539 -22.85 5.19 24.40
N SER A 540 -21.54 4.97 24.39
CA SER A 540 -20.70 5.15 25.57
C SER A 540 -20.79 6.58 26.12
N SER A 541 -20.59 6.75 27.42
CA SER A 541 -20.64 8.07 28.08
C SER A 541 -21.98 8.80 27.93
N ASN A 542 -23.09 8.06 27.98
CA ASN A 542 -24.45 8.59 28.05
C ASN A 542 -25.13 8.19 29.38
N PRO A 543 -26.11 8.97 29.89
CA PRO A 543 -26.84 8.66 31.13
C PRO A 543 -27.88 7.51 31.01
N ILE A 544 -27.55 6.43 30.28
CA ILE A 544 -28.42 5.26 30.10
C ILE A 544 -28.37 4.36 31.33
N ALA A 545 -29.44 4.35 32.14
CA ALA A 545 -29.44 3.67 33.44
C ALA A 545 -29.76 2.17 33.35
N VAL A 546 -30.60 1.78 32.39
CA VAL A 546 -31.13 0.40 32.30
C VAL A 546 -31.19 -0.01 30.84
N LEU A 547 -30.87 -1.28 30.56
CA LEU A 547 -31.06 -1.87 29.24
C LEU A 547 -32.54 -2.20 28.99
N PRO A 548 -33.04 -2.02 27.75
CA PRO A 548 -34.42 -2.35 27.39
C PRO A 548 -34.78 -3.81 27.70
N ARG A 549 -36.06 -4.08 28.05
CA ARG A 549 -36.53 -5.45 28.30
C ARG A 549 -36.39 -6.30 27.04
N GLY A 550 -35.77 -7.46 27.16
CA GLY A 550 -35.54 -8.37 26.02
C GLY A 550 -34.40 -7.94 25.09
N PHE A 551 -33.57 -6.96 25.49
CA PHE A 551 -32.38 -6.58 24.75
C PHE A 551 -31.40 -7.76 24.65
N ASP A 552 -30.87 -7.99 23.44
CA ASP A 552 -29.90 -9.06 23.18
C ASP A 552 -28.52 -8.70 23.74
N THR A 553 -28.20 -9.24 24.91
CA THR A 553 -26.92 -9.01 25.58
C THR A 553 -25.72 -9.58 24.81
N ALA A 554 -25.92 -10.48 23.84
CA ALA A 554 -24.86 -10.94 22.95
C ALA A 554 -24.28 -9.80 22.10
N ARG A 555 -25.07 -8.74 21.85
CA ARG A 555 -24.59 -7.54 21.14
C ARG A 555 -23.57 -6.74 21.97
N LEU A 556 -23.64 -6.81 23.30
CA LEU A 556 -22.65 -6.16 24.17
C LEU A 556 -21.36 -6.97 24.21
N THR A 557 -21.46 -8.28 24.40
CA THR A 557 -20.28 -9.16 24.50
C THR A 557 -19.53 -9.28 23.16
N SER A 558 -20.24 -9.19 22.04
CA SER A 558 -19.64 -9.11 20.69
C SER A 558 -19.12 -7.71 20.31
N LYS A 559 -19.27 -6.70 21.19
CA LYS A 559 -18.92 -5.28 20.93
C LYS A 559 -19.65 -4.64 19.76
N MET A 560 -20.79 -5.20 19.35
CA MET A 560 -21.71 -4.58 18.40
C MET A 560 -22.46 -3.40 19.01
N VAL A 561 -22.67 -3.41 20.33
CA VAL A 561 -23.21 -2.27 21.07
C VAL A 561 -22.23 -1.93 22.21
N LEU A 562 -21.67 -0.72 22.18
CA LEU A 562 -20.76 -0.21 23.21
C LEU A 562 -21.54 0.69 24.16
N VAL A 563 -21.48 0.37 25.46
CA VAL A 563 -22.21 1.07 26.54
C VAL A 563 -21.27 1.56 27.65
N GLY A 564 -19.98 1.73 27.32
CA GLY A 564 -18.96 2.05 28.30
C GLY A 564 -19.26 3.36 29.02
N ASN A 565 -18.96 3.44 30.32
CA ASN A 565 -19.14 4.67 31.10
C ASN A 565 -20.59 5.24 31.08
N THR A 566 -21.60 4.39 30.87
CA THR A 566 -23.02 4.74 31.06
C THR A 566 -23.44 4.58 32.52
N THR A 567 -24.58 5.15 32.93
CA THR A 567 -25.10 4.97 34.31
C THR A 567 -25.44 3.50 34.60
N TYR A 568 -25.83 2.72 33.60
CA TYR A 568 -25.93 1.26 33.65
C TYR A 568 -24.60 0.64 34.09
N CYS A 569 -23.50 1.08 33.47
CA CYS A 569 -22.16 0.61 33.78
C CYS A 569 -21.60 1.09 35.12
N ASN A 570 -22.11 2.17 35.68
CA ASN A 570 -21.77 2.56 37.06
C ASN A 570 -22.36 1.59 38.09
N SER A 571 -23.44 0.89 37.74
CA SER A 571 -24.12 -0.09 38.62
C SER A 571 -23.77 -1.56 38.30
N SER A 572 -23.15 -1.81 37.14
CA SER A 572 -22.78 -3.15 36.67
C SER A 572 -21.33 -3.48 37.01
N THR A 573 -21.06 -4.72 37.42
CA THR A 573 -19.70 -5.21 37.69
C THR A 573 -19.05 -5.89 36.48
N ASP A 574 -19.72 -5.94 35.32
CA ASP A 574 -19.19 -6.60 34.12
C ASP A 574 -18.18 -5.71 33.39
N ALA A 575 -16.92 -5.82 33.81
CA ALA A 575 -15.80 -5.10 33.21
C ALA A 575 -15.57 -5.43 31.72
N THR A 576 -16.10 -6.55 31.20
CA THR A 576 -15.95 -6.91 29.78
C THR A 576 -16.87 -6.08 28.88
N VAL A 577 -18.02 -5.67 29.40
CA VAL A 577 -19.03 -4.86 28.70
C VAL A 577 -18.83 -3.37 28.96
N CYS A 578 -18.50 -3.00 30.20
CA CYS A 578 -18.53 -1.61 30.64
C CYS A 578 -17.26 -0.80 30.40
N GLY A 579 -16.19 -1.44 29.93
CA GLY A 579 -14.97 -0.75 29.50
C GLY A 579 -14.33 0.08 30.61
N ARG A 580 -13.50 1.06 30.22
CA ARG A 580 -12.87 2.01 31.14
C ARG A 580 -13.71 3.29 31.25
N ALA A 581 -13.63 3.97 32.38
CA ALA A 581 -14.20 5.31 32.53
C ALA A 581 -13.43 6.31 31.66
N ILE A 582 -14.13 7.32 31.11
CA ILE A 582 -13.47 8.44 30.46
C ILE A 582 -12.77 9.32 31.49
N CYS A 583 -11.70 9.99 31.07
CA CYS A 583 -10.91 10.85 31.95
C CYS A 583 -11.49 12.27 32.10
N ALA A 584 -12.25 12.76 31.10
CA ALA A 584 -12.92 14.07 31.14
C ALA A 584 -14.25 14.04 30.36
N PRO A 585 -15.23 14.90 30.72
CA PRO A 585 -16.45 15.06 29.95
C PRO A 585 -16.16 15.41 28.49
N GLY A 586 -16.80 14.70 27.56
CA GLY A 586 -16.61 14.89 26.13
C GLY A 586 -15.31 14.30 25.55
N CYS A 587 -14.39 13.85 26.39
CA CYS A 587 -13.19 13.16 25.95
C CYS A 587 -13.46 11.66 25.80
N MET A 588 -13.68 11.20 24.57
CA MET A 588 -13.86 9.79 24.31
C MET A 588 -12.54 9.03 24.51
N LEU A 589 -12.61 7.77 24.97
CA LEU A 589 -11.40 6.96 25.19
C LEU A 589 -10.53 6.78 23.95
N TRP A 590 -11.15 6.80 22.77
CA TRP A 590 -10.43 6.65 21.50
C TRP A 590 -9.72 7.94 21.06
N ALA A 591 -10.08 9.09 21.63
CA ALA A 591 -9.51 10.40 21.32
C ALA A 591 -8.24 10.69 22.14
N VAL A 592 -8.08 10.10 23.33
CA VAL A 592 -6.91 10.36 24.18
C VAL A 592 -5.62 9.83 23.54
N GLY A 593 -4.75 10.75 23.12
CA GLY A 593 -3.45 10.41 22.54
C GLY A 593 -3.57 9.73 21.17
N ASP A 594 -4.54 10.14 20.36
CA ASP A 594 -4.86 9.57 19.07
C ASP A 594 -4.10 10.21 17.88
N GLN A 595 -3.08 11.03 18.16
CA GLN A 595 -2.30 11.86 17.23
C GLN A 595 -3.05 13.10 16.73
N LEU A 596 -4.19 13.43 17.31
CA LEU A 596 -5.01 14.59 16.98
C LEU A 596 -5.23 15.42 18.24
N CYS A 597 -5.01 16.75 18.16
CA CYS A 597 -5.25 17.61 19.33
C CYS A 597 -6.76 17.78 19.59
N ASP A 598 -7.26 17.08 20.60
CA ASP A 598 -8.64 17.08 21.04
C ASP A 598 -8.82 17.92 22.31
N LEU A 599 -9.42 19.12 22.17
CA LEU A 599 -9.57 20.05 23.30
C LEU A 599 -10.37 19.48 24.47
N ALA A 600 -11.32 18.57 24.23
CA ALA A 600 -12.06 17.91 25.30
C ALA A 600 -11.16 16.99 26.15
N CYS A 601 -10.12 16.42 25.52
CA CYS A 601 -9.12 15.57 26.16
C CYS A 601 -7.93 16.36 26.72
N PHE A 602 -7.82 17.65 26.41
CA PHE A 602 -6.75 18.52 26.92
C PHE A 602 -6.98 18.95 28.39
N THR A 603 -7.01 17.99 29.30
CA THR A 603 -7.18 18.19 30.75
C THR A 603 -6.14 17.40 31.55
N ALA A 604 -5.87 17.81 32.79
CA ALA A 604 -4.93 17.10 33.67
C ALA A 604 -5.31 15.63 33.90
N ALA A 605 -6.60 15.33 34.00
CA ALA A 605 -7.12 13.97 34.20
C ALA A 605 -6.88 13.06 32.97
N CYS A 606 -6.81 13.67 31.79
CA CYS A 606 -6.53 12.99 30.52
C CYS A 606 -5.07 13.12 30.09
N GLU A 607 -4.17 13.48 31.01
CA GLU A 607 -2.74 13.68 30.72
C GLU A 607 -2.49 14.69 29.58
N TYR A 608 -3.36 15.71 29.47
CA TYR A 608 -3.31 16.75 28.44
C TYR A 608 -3.26 16.18 27.02
N ASP A 609 -4.17 15.24 26.75
CA ASP A 609 -4.27 14.54 25.47
C ASP A 609 -2.95 13.86 25.04
N ARG A 610 -2.17 13.44 26.05
CA ARG A 610 -0.84 12.82 25.91
C ARG A 610 0.13 13.60 25.01
N GLY A 611 0.00 14.92 24.96
CA GLY A 611 0.89 15.82 24.23
C GLY A 611 0.52 16.04 22.76
N ASP A 612 -0.62 15.53 22.28
CA ASP A 612 -1.04 15.73 20.87
C ASP A 612 -1.30 17.20 20.51
N CYS A 613 -1.49 18.04 21.53
CA CYS A 613 -1.70 19.48 21.40
C CYS A 613 -0.42 20.34 21.43
N ASP A 614 0.74 19.76 21.75
CA ASP A 614 2.00 20.50 21.95
C ASP A 614 2.44 21.24 20.67
N GLU A 615 2.24 20.61 19.50
CA GLU A 615 2.59 21.17 18.19
C GLU A 615 1.89 22.51 17.89
N TYR A 616 0.73 22.76 18.52
CA TYR A 616 -0.07 23.97 18.30
C TYR A 616 0.25 25.09 19.30
N GLY A 617 1.23 24.86 20.18
CA GLY A 617 1.61 25.79 21.24
C GLY A 617 0.63 25.84 22.40
N LEU A 618 -0.16 24.78 22.58
CA LEU A 618 -1.01 24.61 23.75
C LEU A 618 -0.14 23.95 24.83
N SER A 619 -0.12 24.55 26.02
CA SER A 619 0.61 24.00 27.17
C SER A 619 -0.36 23.81 28.33
N PRO A 620 -0.09 22.82 29.21
CA PRO A 620 -0.79 22.69 30.47
C PRO A 620 -0.88 24.04 31.20
N PRO A 621 -2.06 24.42 31.72
CA PRO A 621 -2.26 25.68 32.43
C PRO A 621 -1.50 25.75 33.76
#